data_AF-A0A9E3P066-F1
#
_entry.id   AF-A0A9E3P066-F1
#
_cell.length_a   1.000
_cell.length_b   1.000
_cell.length_c   1.000
_cell.angle_alpha   90.00
_cell.angle_beta   90.00
_cell.angle_gamma   90.00
#
_symmetry.space_group_name_H-M   'P 1'
#
loop_
_entity.id
_entity.type
_entity.pdbx_description
1 polymer ?
#
loop_
_entity_poly.entity_id
_entity_poly.type
_entity_poly.pdbx_seq_one_letter_code
_entity_poly.pdbx_strand_id
1 'polypeptide(L)'
;MMNSPPFSAILQNFDGNPPAPPSALHEAGLGNVTLPPDYLDFMTSAADGGAGAIGESYLILWRLSELAELNREYEVELNAPGLFLFGSNGGGEALAFDMRSDERAVVQVPFVGMELELVERLAGSLSEFLQLASQGASLTVVPDKPLTRKEPDPREGKEIFEIQPVILGGSPTDPANKTVLTRRQHIELARYWNAVIRDIRKQQGPDR
;
A
#
# COMPACT_ATOMS: atom_id res chain seq x y z
N MET A 1 28.26 -5.50 13.55
CA MET A 1 27.43 -4.64 12.68
C MET A 1 27.03 -5.49 11.50
N MET A 2 25.76 -5.91 11.41
CA MET A 2 25.30 -6.63 10.22
C MET A 2 25.08 -5.56 9.15
N ASN A 3 25.87 -5.62 8.06
CA ASN A 3 25.63 -4.76 6.91
C ASN A 3 24.29 -5.17 6.30
N SER A 4 23.30 -4.28 6.31
CA SER A 4 22.06 -4.49 5.56
C SER A 4 22.41 -4.70 4.07
N PRO A 5 21.79 -5.68 3.39
CA PRO A 5 22.07 -5.91 1.99
C PRO A 5 21.69 -4.67 1.16
N PRO A 6 22.42 -4.37 0.07
CA PRO A 6 22.03 -3.29 -0.83
C PRO A 6 20.65 -3.57 -1.43
N PHE A 7 19.86 -2.53 -1.71
CA PHE A 7 18.52 -2.68 -2.28
C PHE A 7 18.51 -3.53 -3.57
N SER A 8 19.58 -3.51 -4.36
CA SER A 8 19.72 -4.35 -5.56
C SER A 8 19.59 -5.85 -5.28
N ALA A 9 19.97 -6.31 -4.09
CA ALA A 9 19.80 -7.71 -3.70
C ALA A 9 18.35 -8.05 -3.32
N ILE A 10 17.58 -7.06 -2.84
CA ILE A 10 16.19 -7.19 -2.40
C ILE A 10 15.22 -7.08 -3.60
N LEU A 11 15.54 -6.23 -4.58
CA LEU A 11 14.65 -5.86 -5.69
C LEU A 11 14.74 -6.78 -6.93
N GLN A 12 15.33 -7.98 -6.82
CA GLN A 12 15.61 -8.83 -7.99
C GLN A 12 14.38 -9.18 -8.86
N ASN A 13 13.21 -9.27 -8.24
CA ASN A 13 11.93 -9.56 -8.89
C ASN A 13 10.92 -8.38 -8.78
N PHE A 14 11.43 -7.20 -8.43
CA PHE A 14 10.65 -5.98 -8.40
C PHE A 14 10.90 -5.20 -9.70
N ASP A 15 9.82 -4.90 -10.43
CA ASP A 15 9.89 -4.06 -11.63
C ASP A 15 9.80 -2.59 -11.21
N GLY A 16 10.96 -2.03 -10.87
CA GLY A 16 11.11 -0.65 -10.42
C GLY A 16 11.15 0.34 -11.58
N ASN A 17 10.47 1.46 -11.42
CA ASN A 17 10.65 2.59 -12.34
C ASN A 17 12.07 3.16 -12.21
N PRO A 18 12.58 3.88 -13.23
CA PRO A 18 13.79 4.68 -13.08
C PRO A 18 13.72 5.58 -11.84
N PRO A 19 14.85 5.83 -11.14
CA PRO A 19 14.85 6.71 -9.97
C PRO A 19 14.28 8.10 -10.26
N ALA A 20 13.64 8.68 -9.26
CA ALA A 20 12.87 9.90 -9.40
C ALA A 20 13.79 11.08 -9.78
N PRO A 21 13.41 11.91 -10.77
CA PRO A 21 14.16 13.12 -11.07
C PRO A 21 14.04 14.12 -9.90
N PRO A 22 14.98 15.08 -9.75
CA PRO A 22 14.89 16.10 -8.70
C PRO A 22 13.59 16.90 -8.69
N SER A 23 12.91 17.03 -9.84
CA SER A 23 11.63 17.73 -9.95
C SER A 23 10.45 16.96 -9.35
N ALA A 24 10.56 15.64 -9.18
CA ALA A 24 9.45 14.78 -8.74
C ALA A 24 8.92 15.17 -7.35
N LEU A 25 9.79 15.59 -6.43
CA LEU A 25 9.38 16.07 -5.10
C LEU A 25 8.53 17.34 -5.16
N HIS A 26 8.85 18.24 -6.08
CA HIS A 26 8.10 19.46 -6.29
C HIS A 26 6.77 19.17 -7.01
N GLU A 27 6.81 18.32 -8.04
CA GLU A 27 5.63 17.87 -8.79
C GLU A 27 4.66 17.05 -7.94
N ALA A 28 5.16 16.31 -6.95
CA ALA A 28 4.37 15.51 -6.03
C ALA A 28 3.34 16.33 -5.23
N GLY A 29 3.50 17.66 -5.12
CA GLY A 29 2.48 18.53 -4.51
C GLY A 29 2.16 18.17 -3.05
N LEU A 30 3.15 17.68 -2.30
CA LEU A 30 2.98 17.12 -0.94
C LEU A 30 2.58 18.17 0.12
N GLY A 31 2.62 19.47 -0.21
CA GLY A 31 2.30 20.54 0.74
C GLY A 31 3.23 20.49 1.96
N ASN A 32 2.65 20.33 3.16
CA ASN A 32 3.38 20.26 4.42
C ASN A 32 3.76 18.82 4.84
N VAL A 33 3.41 17.81 4.03
CA VAL A 33 3.74 16.42 4.33
C VAL A 33 5.25 16.23 4.21
N THR A 34 5.88 15.78 5.29
CA THR A 34 7.32 15.46 5.32
C THR A 34 7.50 13.95 5.34
N LEU A 35 7.93 13.39 4.22
CA LEU A 35 8.16 11.94 4.08
C LEU A 35 9.44 11.49 4.81
N PRO A 36 9.54 10.20 5.21
CA PRO A 36 10.76 9.66 5.80
C PRO A 36 11.98 9.80 4.87
N PRO A 37 13.16 10.18 5.38
CA PRO A 37 14.36 10.35 4.55
C PRO A 37 14.77 9.07 3.82
N ASP A 38 14.69 7.91 4.47
CA ASP A 38 15.08 6.63 3.86
C ASP A 38 14.16 6.21 2.71
N TYR A 39 12.88 6.59 2.78
CA TYR A 39 11.95 6.46 1.66
C TYR A 39 12.31 7.36 0.49
N LEU A 40 12.69 8.62 0.75
CA LEU A 40 13.13 9.53 -0.31
C LEU A 40 14.44 9.07 -0.96
N ASP A 41 15.38 8.54 -0.15
CA ASP A 41 16.61 7.95 -0.65
C ASP A 41 16.33 6.75 -1.57
N PHE A 42 15.39 5.88 -1.19
CA PHE A 42 14.93 4.78 -2.04
C PHE A 42 14.34 5.30 -3.37
N MET A 43 13.44 6.27 -3.32
CA MET A 43 12.77 6.79 -4.51
C MET A 43 13.73 7.48 -5.50
N THR A 44 14.76 8.14 -4.98
CA THR A 44 15.72 8.92 -5.79
C THR A 44 16.97 8.13 -6.19
N SER A 45 17.27 7.02 -5.52
CA SER A 45 18.50 6.24 -5.77
C SER A 45 18.26 4.82 -6.24
N ALA A 46 17.11 4.22 -5.94
CA ALA A 46 16.79 2.83 -6.28
C ALA A 46 15.68 2.72 -7.32
N ALA A 47 14.46 3.18 -6.99
CA ALA A 47 13.30 3.10 -7.88
C ALA A 47 12.19 4.08 -7.48
N ASP A 48 11.67 4.86 -8.42
CA ASP A 48 10.51 5.74 -8.21
C ASP A 48 9.20 4.93 -8.24
N GLY A 49 8.97 4.12 -7.22
CA GLY A 49 7.89 3.15 -7.21
C GLY A 49 8.12 2.00 -8.20
N GLY A 50 7.06 1.24 -8.46
CA GLY A 50 7.11 0.02 -9.26
C GLY A 50 6.20 -1.07 -8.71
N ALA A 51 6.28 -2.26 -9.27
CA ALA A 51 5.52 -3.40 -8.76
C ALA A 51 6.30 -4.71 -8.90
N GLY A 52 6.09 -5.63 -7.98
CA GLY A 52 6.65 -6.98 -8.11
C GLY A 52 6.86 -7.67 -6.78
N ALA A 53 7.51 -8.83 -6.87
CA ALA A 53 7.77 -9.65 -5.71
C ALA A 53 9.01 -9.16 -4.95
N ILE A 54 8.89 -9.09 -3.62
CA ILE A 54 9.99 -8.89 -2.68
C ILE A 54 9.90 -10.02 -1.65
N GLY A 55 10.82 -10.99 -1.75
CA GLY A 55 10.67 -12.27 -1.07
C GLY A 55 9.39 -12.97 -1.51
N GLU A 56 8.58 -13.40 -0.53
CA GLU A 56 7.25 -14.00 -0.77
C GLU A 56 6.12 -12.95 -0.84
N SER A 57 6.43 -11.67 -0.58
CA SER A 57 5.45 -10.59 -0.61
C SER A 57 5.36 -9.98 -2.02
N TYR A 58 4.18 -9.49 -2.41
CA TYR A 58 4.00 -8.68 -3.62
C TYR A 58 3.71 -7.25 -3.23
N LEU A 59 4.43 -6.28 -3.79
CA LEU A 59 4.24 -4.87 -3.50
C LEU A 59 3.93 -4.08 -4.77
N ILE A 60 3.12 -3.06 -4.63
CA ILE A 60 2.89 -1.99 -5.60
C ILE A 60 3.26 -0.69 -4.90
N LEU A 61 4.35 -0.04 -5.30
CA LEU A 61 4.81 1.24 -4.76
C LEU A 61 4.48 2.35 -5.76
N TRP A 62 3.90 3.45 -5.28
CA TRP A 62 3.47 4.56 -6.14
C TRP A 62 4.62 5.51 -6.43
N ARG A 63 4.57 6.19 -7.58
CA ARG A 63 5.57 7.21 -7.92
C ARG A 63 5.43 8.41 -6.98
N LEU A 64 6.55 9.08 -6.68
CA LEU A 64 6.54 10.30 -5.88
C LEU A 64 5.53 11.33 -6.41
N SER A 65 5.50 11.53 -7.72
CA SER A 65 4.61 12.51 -8.38
C SER A 65 3.12 12.21 -8.20
N GLU A 66 2.75 10.96 -7.92
CA GLU A 66 1.35 10.52 -7.80
C GLU A 66 0.83 10.58 -6.36
N LEU A 67 1.72 10.67 -5.36
CA LEU A 67 1.37 10.43 -3.95
C LEU A 67 0.26 11.36 -3.44
N ALA A 68 0.36 12.68 -3.68
CA ALA A 68 -0.65 13.61 -3.19
C ALA A 68 -1.99 13.46 -3.90
N GLU A 69 -1.99 13.09 -5.18
CA GLU A 69 -3.21 12.81 -5.93
C GLU A 69 -3.88 11.54 -5.42
N LEU A 70 -3.14 10.44 -5.31
CA LEU A 70 -3.69 9.17 -4.86
C LEU A 70 -4.21 9.25 -3.42
N ASN A 71 -3.52 9.92 -2.49
CA ASN A 71 -4.04 10.11 -1.14
C ASN A 71 -5.35 10.91 -1.10
N ARG A 72 -5.51 11.90 -2.00
CA ARG A 72 -6.75 12.65 -2.15
C ARG A 72 -7.86 11.81 -2.78
N GLU A 73 -7.53 11.05 -3.82
CA GLU A 73 -8.49 10.19 -4.53
C GLU A 73 -9.00 9.05 -3.65
N TYR A 74 -8.15 8.44 -2.82
CA TYR A 74 -8.56 7.45 -1.82
C TYR A 74 -9.24 8.06 -0.58
N GLU A 75 -9.41 9.38 -0.53
CA GLU A 75 -10.03 10.10 0.60
C GLU A 75 -9.37 9.76 1.95
N VAL A 76 -8.04 9.61 1.96
CA VAL A 76 -7.29 9.10 3.12
C VAL A 76 -7.47 9.98 4.34
N GLU A 77 -7.35 11.30 4.18
CA GLU A 77 -7.55 12.26 5.29
C GLU A 77 -8.95 12.17 5.91
N LEU A 78 -9.95 11.77 5.12
CA LEU A 78 -11.33 11.63 5.58
C LEU A 78 -11.57 10.29 6.30
N ASN A 79 -10.93 9.21 5.85
CA ASN A 79 -11.19 7.86 6.35
C ASN A 79 -10.18 7.43 7.44
N ALA A 80 -8.90 7.76 7.27
CA ALA A 80 -7.80 7.47 8.19
C ALA A 80 -6.89 8.70 8.39
N PRO A 81 -7.38 9.75 9.09
CA PRO A 81 -6.60 10.96 9.32
C PRO A 81 -5.28 10.64 10.04
N GLY A 82 -4.19 11.21 9.53
CA GLY A 82 -2.84 10.98 10.05
C GLY A 82 -2.12 9.77 9.43
N LEU A 83 -2.72 9.05 8.48
CA LEU A 83 -1.98 8.14 7.61
C LEU A 83 -1.62 8.81 6.28
N PHE A 84 -0.51 8.39 5.68
CA PHE A 84 -0.11 8.80 4.34
C PHE A 84 0.24 7.57 3.50
N LEU A 85 -0.62 7.22 2.54
CA LEU A 85 -0.46 6.03 1.72
C LEU A 85 0.66 6.22 0.69
N PHE A 86 1.43 5.16 0.46
CA PHE A 86 2.53 5.16 -0.52
C PHE A 86 2.54 3.93 -1.43
N GLY A 87 1.63 2.97 -1.21
CA GLY A 87 1.59 1.75 -1.99
C GLY A 87 0.50 0.78 -1.52
N SER A 88 0.62 -0.47 -1.95
CA SER A 88 -0.27 -1.58 -1.61
C SER A 88 0.48 -2.91 -1.68
N ASN A 89 -0.07 -3.95 -1.05
CA ASN A 89 0.32 -5.34 -1.26
C ASN A 89 -0.34 -5.99 -2.51
N GLY A 90 -1.17 -5.25 -3.25
CA GLY A 90 -1.95 -5.75 -4.39
C GLY A 90 -3.14 -6.65 -4.02
N GLY A 91 -3.42 -6.81 -2.72
CA GLY A 91 -4.38 -7.75 -2.14
C GLY A 91 -5.44 -7.10 -1.24
N GLY A 92 -5.70 -5.80 -1.40
CA GLY A 92 -6.73 -5.06 -0.64
C GLY A 92 -6.19 -4.25 0.54
N GLU A 93 -4.90 -4.37 0.86
CA GLU A 93 -4.24 -3.56 1.89
C GLU A 93 -3.46 -2.41 1.26
N ALA A 94 -3.60 -1.24 1.85
CA ALA A 94 -2.77 -0.08 1.57
C ALA A 94 -1.53 -0.09 2.46
N LEU A 95 -0.38 0.30 1.91
CA LEU A 95 0.83 0.60 2.69
C LEU A 95 0.87 2.09 2.99
N ALA A 96 1.19 2.44 4.23
CA ALA A 96 1.17 3.82 4.70
C ALA A 96 2.34 4.14 5.64
N PHE A 97 2.66 5.43 5.72
CA PHE A 97 3.38 5.99 6.85
C PHE A 97 2.38 6.45 7.91
N ASP A 98 2.64 6.07 9.17
CA ASP A 98 1.89 6.58 10.31
C ASP A 98 2.41 7.97 10.72
N MET A 99 1.77 9.01 10.19
CA MET A 99 2.13 10.41 10.40
C MET A 99 1.66 10.96 11.76
N ARG A 100 0.95 10.15 12.56
CA ARG A 100 0.51 10.51 13.92
C ARG A 100 1.68 10.50 14.92
N SER A 101 2.80 9.88 14.55
CA SER A 101 4.01 9.79 15.35
C SER A 101 5.23 10.32 14.60
N ASP A 102 6.24 10.80 15.34
CA ASP A 102 7.50 11.25 14.75
C ASP A 102 8.34 10.11 14.14
N GLU A 103 8.09 8.86 14.55
CA GLU A 103 8.76 7.67 14.02
C GLU A 103 8.41 7.44 12.54
N ARG A 104 7.18 7.78 12.13
CA ARG A 104 6.66 7.56 10.76
C ARG A 104 6.82 6.10 10.32
N ALA A 105 6.46 5.19 11.22
CA ALA A 105 6.52 3.76 10.98
C ALA A 105 5.76 3.36 9.71
N VAL A 106 6.23 2.30 9.05
CA VAL A 106 5.53 1.64 7.96
C VAL A 106 4.42 0.78 8.54
N VAL A 107 3.20 1.02 8.08
CA VAL A 107 2.00 0.30 8.50
C VAL A 107 1.21 -0.17 7.28
N GLN A 108 0.25 -1.06 7.51
CA GLN A 108 -0.81 -1.36 6.54
C GLN A 108 -2.20 -1.11 7.12
N VAL A 109 -3.14 -0.87 6.22
CA VAL A 109 -4.55 -0.67 6.54
C VAL A 109 -5.43 -1.13 5.36
N PRO A 110 -6.62 -1.72 5.59
CA PRO A 110 -7.50 -2.08 4.50
C PRO A 110 -7.98 -0.86 3.71
N PHE A 111 -7.99 -0.94 2.38
CA PHE A 111 -8.56 0.13 1.55
C PHE A 111 -10.06 0.36 1.81
N VAL A 112 -10.78 -0.70 2.20
CA VAL A 112 -12.20 -0.68 2.53
C VAL A 112 -12.39 -0.72 4.05
N GLY A 113 -13.16 0.22 4.59
CA GLY A 113 -13.29 0.47 6.02
C GLY A 113 -12.23 1.47 6.51
N MET A 114 -10.97 1.28 6.10
CA MET A 114 -9.80 2.14 6.34
C MET A 114 -9.77 2.76 7.75
N GLU A 115 -9.96 1.92 8.77
CA GLU A 115 -10.04 2.36 10.16
C GLU A 115 -8.67 2.39 10.83
N LEU A 116 -8.47 3.36 11.73
CA LEU A 116 -7.23 3.50 12.49
C LEU A 116 -7.00 2.32 13.45
N GLU A 117 -8.07 1.66 13.90
CA GLU A 117 -8.06 0.48 14.75
C GLU A 117 -7.59 -0.79 14.02
N LEU A 118 -7.69 -0.81 12.69
CA LEU A 118 -7.24 -1.91 11.82
C LEU A 118 -5.80 -1.69 11.32
N VAL A 119 -5.14 -0.62 11.76
CA VAL A 119 -3.77 -0.31 11.36
C VAL A 119 -2.81 -1.31 12.00
N GLU A 120 -2.05 -2.00 11.16
CA GLU A 120 -1.03 -2.95 11.58
C GLU A 120 0.36 -2.39 11.31
N ARG A 121 1.19 -2.31 12.36
CA ARG A 121 2.59 -1.87 12.21
C ARG A 121 3.43 -2.98 11.60
N LEU A 122 4.14 -2.64 10.51
CA LEU A 122 5.00 -3.57 9.77
C LEU A 122 6.48 -3.37 10.09
N ALA A 123 6.95 -2.13 10.17
CA ALA A 123 8.35 -1.79 10.46
C ALA A 123 8.50 -0.35 10.93
N GLY A 124 9.64 0.01 11.52
CA GLY A 124 9.97 1.39 11.90
C GLY A 124 10.51 2.24 10.76
N SER A 125 10.86 1.66 9.60
CA SER A 125 11.39 2.37 8.43
C SER A 125 11.11 1.61 7.13
N LEU A 126 11.24 2.27 5.97
CA LEU A 126 11.12 1.59 4.67
C LEU A 126 12.21 0.53 4.51
N SER A 127 13.44 0.87 4.90
CA SER A 127 14.58 -0.04 4.78
C SER A 127 14.39 -1.33 5.58
N GLU A 128 13.91 -1.21 6.82
CA GLU A 128 13.55 -2.35 7.66
C GLU A 128 12.39 -3.16 7.05
N PHE A 129 11.34 -2.48 6.58
CA PHE A 129 10.20 -3.13 5.93
C PHE A 129 10.62 -3.99 4.73
N LEU A 130 11.40 -3.42 3.79
CA LEU A 130 11.88 -4.14 2.61
C LEU A 130 12.81 -5.31 2.98
N GLN A 131 13.62 -5.13 4.03
CA GLN A 131 14.47 -6.20 4.54
C GLN A 131 13.65 -7.35 5.12
N LEU A 132 12.63 -7.07 5.93
CA LEU A 132 11.73 -8.09 6.48
C LEU A 132 10.96 -8.82 5.37
N ALA A 133 10.43 -8.08 4.39
CA ALA A 133 9.75 -8.64 3.22
C ALA A 133 10.64 -9.64 2.47
N SER A 134 11.91 -9.27 2.25
CA SER A 134 12.88 -10.13 1.55
C SER A 134 13.22 -11.43 2.28
N GLN A 135 13.03 -11.48 3.60
CA GLN A 135 13.33 -12.64 4.44
C GLN A 135 12.15 -13.59 4.62
N GLY A 136 11.04 -13.34 3.92
CA GLY A 136 9.84 -14.17 4.01
C GLY A 136 9.03 -13.92 5.28
N ALA A 137 9.20 -12.75 5.93
CA ALA A 137 8.17 -12.28 6.84
C ALA A 137 6.89 -12.15 6.01
N SER A 138 5.88 -12.98 6.32
CA SER A 138 4.56 -12.87 5.69
C SER A 138 3.95 -11.57 6.17
N LEU A 139 4.08 -10.53 5.35
CA LEU A 139 3.54 -9.21 5.65
C LEU A 139 2.06 -9.11 5.22
N THR A 140 1.51 -10.15 4.57
CA THR A 140 0.07 -10.38 4.36
C THR A 140 -0.19 -11.76 3.73
N VAL A 141 -1.38 -12.31 4.00
CA VAL A 141 -1.90 -13.55 3.41
C VAL A 141 -2.34 -13.27 1.96
N VAL A 142 -1.52 -13.67 0.99
CA VAL A 142 -1.88 -13.73 -0.44
C VAL A 142 -1.85 -15.21 -0.85
N PRO A 143 -2.82 -15.75 -1.61
CA PRO A 143 -3.09 -17.19 -1.61
C PRO A 143 -1.98 -18.01 -2.26
N ASP A 144 -1.47 -19.00 -1.51
CA ASP A 144 -0.85 -20.32 -1.78
C ASP A 144 0.00 -20.59 -3.04
N LYS A 145 0.18 -19.65 -3.97
CA LYS A 145 0.94 -19.89 -5.19
C LYS A 145 2.16 -18.98 -5.31
N PRO A 146 3.39 -19.55 -5.34
CA PRO A 146 4.58 -18.76 -5.57
C PRO A 146 4.50 -18.06 -6.92
N LEU A 147 4.78 -16.76 -6.90
CA LEU A 147 4.82 -15.92 -8.10
C LEU A 147 6.09 -16.26 -8.88
N THR A 148 5.98 -17.21 -9.82
CA THR A 148 7.11 -17.57 -10.68
C THR A 148 7.12 -16.70 -11.94
N ARG A 149 8.22 -15.95 -12.12
CA ARG A 149 8.50 -14.94 -13.15
C ARG A 149 8.65 -15.52 -14.57
N LYS A 150 7.59 -16.07 -15.18
CA LYS A 150 7.68 -16.56 -16.58
C LYS A 150 6.77 -15.89 -17.60
N GLU A 151 5.86 -15.00 -17.20
CA GLU A 151 4.98 -14.24 -18.11
C GLU A 151 4.80 -12.82 -17.56
N PRO A 152 4.45 -11.80 -18.38
CA PRO A 152 4.04 -10.49 -17.84
C PRO A 152 2.92 -10.72 -16.82
N ASP A 153 3.07 -10.22 -15.60
CA ASP A 153 2.09 -10.48 -14.55
C ASP A 153 0.75 -9.87 -15.00
N PRO A 154 -0.32 -10.67 -15.18
CA PRO A 154 -1.62 -10.14 -15.61
C PRO A 154 -2.22 -9.11 -14.63
N ARG A 155 -1.60 -8.95 -13.45
CA ARG A 155 -1.90 -7.96 -12.40
C ARG A 155 -1.06 -6.69 -12.50
N GLU A 156 -0.23 -6.49 -13.52
CA GLU A 156 0.53 -5.25 -13.70
C GLU A 156 -0.43 -4.04 -13.71
N GLY A 157 -0.21 -3.11 -12.78
CA GLY A 157 -1.08 -1.94 -12.58
C GLY A 157 -2.50 -2.25 -12.08
N LYS A 158 -2.75 -3.48 -11.58
CA LYS A 158 -4.05 -3.93 -11.08
C LYS A 158 -3.98 -4.39 -9.63
N GLU A 159 -5.12 -4.33 -8.96
CA GLU A 159 -5.28 -4.70 -7.57
C GLU A 159 -6.39 -5.76 -7.44
N ILE A 160 -6.18 -6.75 -6.57
CA ILE A 160 -7.22 -7.72 -6.21
C ILE A 160 -8.17 -7.04 -5.23
N PHE A 161 -9.47 -7.16 -5.49
CA PHE A 161 -10.51 -6.54 -4.70
C PHE A 161 -11.61 -7.53 -4.32
N GLU A 162 -12.18 -7.33 -3.14
CA GLU A 162 -13.32 -8.10 -2.65
C GLU A 162 -14.64 -7.48 -3.12
N ILE A 163 -15.45 -8.23 -3.86
CA ILE A 163 -16.71 -7.72 -4.41
C ILE A 163 -17.64 -7.29 -3.27
N GLN A 164 -17.77 -8.12 -2.25
CA GLN A 164 -18.38 -7.80 -0.96
C GLN A 164 -17.27 -7.69 0.10
N PRO A 165 -17.12 -6.53 0.77
CA PRO A 165 -16.13 -6.36 1.83
C PRO A 165 -16.34 -7.30 3.00
N VAL A 166 -15.23 -7.78 3.59
CA VAL A 166 -15.27 -8.63 4.80
C VAL A 166 -16.05 -7.99 5.95
N ILE A 167 -15.86 -6.68 6.17
CA ILE A 167 -16.58 -5.93 7.21
C ILE A 167 -18.10 -5.90 7.01
N LEU A 168 -18.57 -6.20 5.80
CA LEU A 168 -19.99 -6.34 5.45
C LEU A 168 -20.41 -7.81 5.24
N GLY A 169 -19.63 -8.76 5.75
CA GLY A 169 -19.93 -10.20 5.70
C GLY A 169 -19.46 -10.92 4.43
N GLY A 170 -18.62 -10.29 3.62
CA GLY A 170 -17.99 -10.95 2.47
C GLY A 170 -16.96 -12.00 2.89
N SER A 171 -16.77 -13.02 2.06
CA SER A 171 -15.75 -14.05 2.31
C SER A 171 -14.38 -13.61 1.75
N PRO A 172 -13.31 -13.58 2.55
CA PRO A 172 -11.97 -13.23 2.07
C PRO A 172 -11.29 -14.34 1.26
N THR A 173 -11.79 -15.58 1.36
CA THR A 173 -11.20 -16.77 0.73
C THR A 173 -12.02 -17.32 -0.43
N ASP A 174 -13.25 -16.84 -0.63
CA ASP A 174 -14.09 -17.25 -1.75
C ASP A 174 -13.58 -16.60 -3.05
N PRO A 175 -13.09 -17.39 -4.04
CA PRO A 175 -12.65 -16.83 -5.31
C PRO A 175 -13.77 -16.14 -6.08
N ALA A 176 -15.04 -16.50 -5.86
CA ALA A 176 -16.18 -15.80 -6.48
C ALA A 176 -16.40 -14.39 -5.90
N ASN A 177 -15.87 -14.12 -4.71
CA ASN A 177 -15.87 -12.80 -4.09
C ASN A 177 -14.64 -11.96 -4.46
N LYS A 178 -13.79 -12.42 -5.39
CA LYS A 178 -12.57 -11.70 -5.79
C LYS A 178 -12.67 -11.25 -7.24
N THR A 179 -12.20 -10.03 -7.49
CA THR A 179 -12.05 -9.47 -8.84
C THR A 179 -10.72 -8.74 -8.97
N VAL A 180 -10.29 -8.49 -10.20
CA VAL A 180 -9.05 -7.75 -10.49
C VAL A 180 -9.42 -6.44 -11.15
N LEU A 181 -8.97 -5.33 -10.56
CA LEU A 181 -9.36 -3.98 -10.96
C LEU A 181 -8.17 -3.17 -11.43
N THR A 182 -8.40 -2.28 -12.41
CA THR A 182 -7.48 -1.16 -12.64
C THR A 182 -7.46 -0.25 -11.42
N ARG A 183 -6.38 0.51 -11.22
CA ARG A 183 -6.30 1.49 -10.12
C ARG A 183 -7.49 2.45 -10.05
N ARG A 184 -7.94 2.97 -11.20
CA ARG A 184 -9.12 3.85 -11.26
C ARG A 184 -10.39 3.16 -10.75
N GLN A 185 -10.65 1.92 -11.18
CA GLN A 185 -11.80 1.16 -10.70
C GLN A 185 -11.68 0.82 -9.21
N HIS A 186 -10.47 0.51 -8.75
CA HIS A 186 -10.19 0.22 -7.35
C HIS A 186 -10.49 1.44 -6.46
N ILE A 187 -10.02 2.63 -6.84
CA ILE A 187 -10.34 3.90 -6.18
C ILE A 187 -11.85 4.13 -6.13
N GLU A 188 -12.55 4.00 -7.26
CA GLU A 188 -14.00 4.20 -7.34
C GLU A 188 -14.76 3.29 -6.37
N LEU A 189 -14.40 2.00 -6.31
CA LEU A 189 -15.05 1.03 -5.41
C LEU A 189 -14.64 1.20 -3.95
N ALA A 190 -13.38 1.51 -3.65
CA ALA A 190 -12.93 1.80 -2.29
C ALA A 190 -13.69 3.00 -1.70
N ARG A 191 -13.81 4.09 -2.47
CA ARG A 191 -14.61 5.27 -2.07
C ARG A 191 -16.07 4.93 -1.85
N TYR A 192 -16.68 4.18 -2.78
CA TYR A 192 -18.06 3.74 -2.66
C TYR A 192 -18.29 2.98 -1.35
N TRP A 193 -17.48 1.95 -1.08
CA TRP A 193 -17.64 1.14 0.12
C TRP A 193 -17.33 1.92 1.40
N ASN A 194 -16.31 2.78 1.41
CA ASN A 194 -16.00 3.64 2.55
C ASN A 194 -17.16 4.61 2.86
N ALA A 195 -17.82 5.14 1.83
CA ALA A 195 -19.03 5.95 2.00
C ALA A 195 -20.19 5.13 2.60
N VAL A 196 -20.46 3.93 2.07
CA VAL A 196 -21.51 3.02 2.57
C VAL A 196 -21.26 2.66 4.04
N ILE A 197 -20.04 2.23 4.37
CA ILE A 197 -19.66 1.83 5.74
C ILE A 197 -19.82 3.01 6.71
N ARG A 198 -19.36 4.20 6.31
CA ARG A 198 -19.51 5.42 7.12
C ARG A 198 -20.97 5.75 7.40
N ASP A 199 -21.85 5.60 6.40
CA ASP A 199 -23.28 5.87 6.59
C ASP A 199 -23.97 4.81 7.45
N ILE A 200 -23.57 3.54 7.35
CA ILE A 200 -24.02 2.47 8.26
C ILE A 200 -23.63 2.81 9.70
N ARG A 201 -22.37 3.19 9.95
CA ARG A 201 -21.89 3.56 11.29
C ARG A 201 -22.63 4.76 11.88
N LYS A 202 -22.89 5.80 11.08
CA LYS A 202 -23.70 6.96 11.52
C LYS A 202 -25.11 6.55 11.97
N GLN A 203 -25.71 5.56 11.31
CA GLN A 203 -27.04 5.06 11.66
C GLN A 203 -27.03 4.19 12.92
N GLN A 204 -25.92 3.50 13.20
CA GLN A 204 -25.76 2.66 14.39
C GLN A 204 -25.44 3.48 15.66
N GLY A 205 -24.95 4.72 15.49
CA GLY A 205 -24.56 5.61 16.60
C GLY A 205 -23.20 5.21 17.21
N PRO A 206 -22.53 6.09 17.99
CA PRO A 206 -21.38 5.67 18.78
C PRO A 206 -21.86 4.64 19.80
N ASP A 207 -21.18 3.49 19.87
CA ASP A 207 -21.57 2.26 20.58
C ASP A 207 -22.46 2.44 21.82
N ARG A 208 -23.48 1.57 21.90
CA ARG A 208 -24.09 1.12 23.16
C ARG A 208 -23.17 0.16 23.89
#